data_AF-P79124-F1
#
_entry.id   AF-P79124-F1
#
_cell.length_a   1.000
_cell.length_b   1.000
_cell.length_c   1.000
_cell.angle_alpha   90.00
_cell.angle_beta   90.00
_cell.angle_gamma   90.00
#
_symmetry.space_group_name_H-M   'P 1'
#
loop_
_entity.id
_entity.type
_entity.pdbx_description
1 polymer ?
#
loop_
_entity_poly.entity_id
_entity_poly.type
_entity_poly.pdbx_seq_one_letter_code
_entity_poly.pdbx_strand_id
1 'polypeptide(L)'
;MVQLWKLVLLCGLLAGTSESLLDIRGNDVLRRLISGLERGLGTFDSTIEIIFQNLKTELESRCLNDVVEETQQTENSLEGLISRIFQVVNRLTGVRIRNVQVPDITFEATSENSADVSIPITADVTVSLPLLGEIVKLDLNVDLQTSVSIETDAETGDSRVVVGECPNNPESISLTVLHRRPGLLNDVVDFGVNLVRQLVSSVVQHELCPRIRELLESLDTECIKKLIGEPQVTTQQEI
;
A
#
# COMPACT_ATOMS: atom_id res chain seq x y z
N MET A 1 -23.57 -12.17 52.61
CA MET A 1 -24.26 -12.98 51.57
C MET A 1 -24.50 -12.08 50.38
N VAL A 2 -23.62 -12.12 49.37
CA VAL A 2 -23.68 -11.20 48.22
C VAL A 2 -24.82 -11.66 47.31
N GLN A 3 -25.82 -10.81 47.08
CA GLN A 3 -27.00 -11.14 46.28
C GLN A 3 -26.57 -11.46 44.84
N LEU A 4 -26.68 -12.73 44.44
CA LEU A 4 -26.26 -13.26 43.13
C LEU A 4 -26.82 -12.48 41.92
N TRP A 5 -28.01 -11.89 42.05
CA TRP A 5 -28.61 -10.95 41.08
C TRP A 5 -27.65 -9.82 40.68
N LYS A 6 -26.90 -9.25 41.64
CA LYS A 6 -26.07 -8.05 41.38
C LYS A 6 -24.84 -8.41 40.57
N LEU A 7 -24.37 -9.65 40.67
CA LEU A 7 -23.29 -10.18 39.85
C LEU A 7 -23.74 -10.43 38.40
N VAL A 8 -24.98 -10.88 38.19
CA VAL A 8 -25.53 -11.08 36.83
C VAL A 8 -25.71 -9.76 36.09
N LEU A 9 -26.20 -8.71 36.76
CA LEU A 9 -26.29 -7.37 36.17
C LEU A 9 -24.92 -6.74 35.88
N LEU A 10 -23.92 -6.98 36.72
CA LEU A 10 -22.57 -6.47 36.51
C LEU A 10 -21.87 -7.19 35.34
N CYS A 11 -22.05 -8.51 35.20
CA CYS A 11 -21.51 -9.26 34.06
C CYS A 11 -22.22 -8.94 32.74
N GLY A 12 -23.52 -8.64 32.78
CA GLY A 12 -24.28 -8.19 31.60
C GLY A 12 -23.82 -6.82 31.08
N LEU A 13 -23.36 -5.92 31.96
CA LEU A 13 -22.79 -4.63 31.54
C LEU A 13 -21.37 -4.76 30.98
N LEU A 14 -20.53 -5.64 31.53
CA LEU A 14 -19.14 -5.79 31.05
C LEU A 14 -19.03 -6.50 29.69
N ALA A 15 -19.94 -7.42 29.38
CA ALA A 15 -19.90 -8.16 28.13
C ALA A 15 -20.29 -7.29 26.91
N GLY A 16 -21.12 -6.24 27.10
CA GLY A 16 -21.64 -5.42 25.99
C GLY A 16 -20.87 -4.13 25.70
N THR A 17 -19.97 -3.66 26.57
CA THR A 17 -19.33 -2.33 26.40
C THR A 17 -17.96 -2.37 25.72
N SER A 18 -17.36 -3.56 25.59
CA SER A 18 -15.96 -3.69 25.17
C SER A 18 -15.78 -3.47 23.66
N GLU A 19 -16.69 -4.00 22.83
CA GLU A 19 -16.67 -3.81 21.38
C GLU A 19 -16.83 -2.33 21.03
N SER A 20 -17.78 -1.63 21.65
CA SER A 20 -18.01 -0.20 21.37
C SER A 20 -16.79 0.66 21.70
N LEU A 21 -16.02 0.33 22.74
CA LEU A 21 -14.82 1.08 23.08
C LEU A 21 -13.69 0.87 22.08
N LEU A 22 -13.51 -0.36 21.59
CA LEU A 22 -12.52 -0.64 20.55
C LEU A 22 -12.89 0.06 19.25
N ASP A 23 -14.15 0.00 18.81
CA ASP A 23 -14.62 0.69 17.61
C ASP A 23 -14.46 2.20 17.69
N ILE A 24 -14.87 2.83 18.80
CA ILE A 24 -14.69 4.29 19.00
C ILE A 24 -13.20 4.65 18.90
N ARG A 25 -12.33 3.81 19.47
CA ARG A 25 -10.89 4.06 19.47
C ARG A 25 -10.28 3.87 18.08
N GLY A 26 -10.64 2.80 17.37
CA GLY A 26 -10.20 2.55 16.00
C GLY A 26 -10.59 3.72 15.09
N ASN A 27 -11.83 4.20 15.23
CA ASN A 27 -12.33 5.35 14.47
C ASN A 27 -11.57 6.65 14.78
N ASP A 28 -11.18 6.95 16.02
CA ASP A 28 -10.37 8.14 16.30
C ASP A 28 -8.96 8.02 15.71
N VAL A 29 -8.36 6.83 15.75
CA VAL A 29 -7.05 6.55 15.13
C VAL A 29 -7.12 6.74 13.61
N LEU A 30 -8.12 6.16 12.97
CA LEU A 30 -8.34 6.29 11.52
C LEU A 30 -8.60 7.73 11.13
N ARG A 31 -9.42 8.45 11.89
CA ARG A 31 -9.71 9.87 11.63
C ARG A 31 -8.44 10.72 11.69
N ARG A 32 -7.55 10.48 12.65
CA ARG A 32 -6.24 11.17 12.72
C ARG A 32 -5.36 10.83 11.54
N LEU A 33 -5.32 9.56 11.12
CA LEU A 33 -4.56 9.18 9.93
C LEU A 33 -5.14 9.87 8.68
N ILE A 34 -6.44 9.76 8.44
CA ILE A 34 -7.11 10.35 7.28
C ILE A 34 -6.88 11.85 7.24
N SER A 35 -7.01 12.55 8.37
CA SER A 35 -6.69 13.98 8.46
C SER A 35 -5.22 14.30 8.15
N GLY A 36 -4.31 13.36 8.44
CA GLY A 36 -2.89 13.47 8.08
C GLY A 36 -2.64 13.20 6.59
N LEU A 37 -3.30 12.20 6.03
CA LEU A 37 -3.25 11.85 4.60
C LEU A 37 -3.84 12.98 3.74
N GLU A 38 -4.96 13.57 4.15
CA GLU A 38 -5.58 14.71 3.45
C GLU A 38 -4.67 15.95 3.41
N ARG A 39 -3.79 16.12 4.40
CA ARG A 39 -2.77 17.19 4.40
C ARG A 39 -1.53 16.84 3.57
N GLY A 40 -1.41 15.59 3.14
CA GLY A 40 -0.20 15.01 2.56
C GLY A 40 0.82 14.64 3.63
N LEU A 41 1.26 13.38 3.64
CA LEU A 41 2.24 12.88 4.61
C LEU A 41 3.62 13.56 4.49
N GLY A 42 3.93 14.12 3.32
CA GLY A 42 5.13 14.94 3.11
C GLY A 42 5.22 16.15 4.04
N THR A 43 4.10 16.62 4.60
CA THR A 43 4.09 17.68 5.61
C THR A 43 4.61 17.22 6.98
N PHE A 44 4.58 15.91 7.26
CA PHE A 44 5.11 15.32 8.49
C PHE A 44 6.56 14.87 8.35
N ASP A 45 7.00 14.56 7.12
CA ASP A 45 8.38 14.20 6.81
C ASP A 45 8.73 14.65 5.38
N SER A 46 9.49 15.75 5.28
CA SER A 46 9.91 16.32 3.99
C SER A 46 10.83 15.38 3.19
N THR A 47 11.40 14.36 3.84
CA THR A 47 12.22 13.34 3.17
C THR A 47 11.41 12.50 2.18
N ILE A 48 10.09 12.37 2.39
CA ILE A 48 9.19 11.66 1.47
C ILE A 48 9.29 12.26 0.07
N GLU A 49 9.26 13.59 -0.03
CA GLU A 49 9.31 14.28 -1.32
C GLU A 49 10.70 14.15 -1.97
N ILE A 50 11.77 14.21 -1.18
CA ILE A 50 13.14 14.02 -1.68
C ILE A 50 13.29 12.62 -2.28
N ILE A 51 12.81 11.59 -1.58
CA ILE A 51 12.88 10.21 -2.09
C ILE A 51 12.01 10.06 -3.34
N PHE A 52 10.84 10.68 -3.37
CA PHE A 52 9.95 10.65 -4.52
C PHE A 52 10.60 11.24 -5.78
N GLN A 53 11.25 12.41 -5.66
CA GLN A 53 11.98 13.02 -6.77
C GLN A 53 13.17 12.18 -7.22
N ASN A 54 13.92 11.59 -6.28
CA ASN A 54 15.02 10.67 -6.62
C ASN A 54 14.49 9.44 -7.38
N LEU A 55 13.36 8.89 -6.96
CA LEU A 55 12.74 7.73 -7.59
C LEU A 55 12.28 8.04 -9.02
N LYS A 56 11.69 9.22 -9.24
CA LYS A 56 11.37 9.70 -10.59
C LYS A 56 12.61 9.73 -11.48
N THR A 57 13.69 10.33 -10.98
CA THR A 57 14.96 10.43 -11.72
C THR A 57 15.54 9.04 -12.04
N GLU A 58 15.44 8.11 -11.09
CA GLU A 58 15.91 6.73 -11.24
C GLU A 58 15.09 5.95 -12.29
N LEU A 59 13.78 6.16 -12.31
CA LEU A 59 12.88 5.52 -13.25
C LEU A 59 13.12 6.05 -14.68
N GLU A 60 13.37 7.36 -14.82
CA GLU A 60 13.80 7.97 -16.09
C GLU A 60 15.15 7.39 -16.56
N SER A 61 16.14 7.22 -15.66
CA SER A 61 17.44 6.63 -16.04
C SER A 61 17.36 5.16 -16.46
N ARG A 62 16.41 4.40 -15.91
CA ARG A 62 16.15 3.00 -16.31
C ARG A 62 15.75 2.89 -17.79
N CYS A 63 15.16 3.94 -18.35
CA CYS A 63 14.77 4.00 -19.75
C CYS A 63 15.92 4.43 -20.68
N LEU A 64 16.87 5.23 -20.18
CA LEU A 64 18.02 5.72 -20.96
C LEU A 64 19.11 4.66 -21.16
N ASN A 65 19.33 3.78 -20.18
CA ASN A 65 20.42 2.81 -20.23
C ASN A 65 20.00 1.55 -21.00
N ASP A 66 20.75 1.17 -22.04
CA ASP A 66 20.58 -0.12 -22.74
C ASP A 66 21.08 -1.32 -21.92
N VAL A 67 21.74 -1.06 -20.80
CA VAL A 67 22.27 -2.09 -19.90
C VAL A 67 21.32 -2.26 -18.72
N VAL A 68 20.50 -3.30 -18.82
CA VAL A 68 19.62 -3.84 -17.78
C VAL A 68 20.47 -4.51 -16.70
N GLU A 69 21.32 -3.77 -15.98
CA GLU A 69 22.04 -4.31 -14.81
C GLU A 69 21.64 -3.65 -13.48
N GLU A 70 20.89 -2.53 -13.48
CA GLU A 70 20.38 -1.89 -12.26
C GLU A 70 18.88 -2.16 -12.03
N THR A 71 18.43 -3.40 -12.25
CA THR A 71 17.01 -3.77 -12.21
C THR A 71 16.34 -3.67 -10.85
N GLN A 72 17.06 -3.34 -9.77
CA GLN A 72 16.52 -3.26 -8.40
C GLN A 72 16.62 -1.85 -7.79
N GLN A 73 17.19 -0.87 -8.48
CA GLN A 73 17.41 0.45 -7.89
C GLN A 73 16.11 1.24 -7.74
N THR A 74 15.19 1.06 -8.69
CA THR A 74 13.82 1.59 -8.64
C THR A 74 13.06 1.00 -7.46
N GLU A 75 13.13 -0.32 -7.29
CA GLU A 75 12.45 -1.13 -6.29
C GLU A 75 12.95 -0.73 -4.90
N ASN A 76 14.27 -0.66 -4.71
CA ASN A 76 14.89 -0.17 -3.46
C ASN A 76 14.48 1.28 -3.13
N SER A 77 14.38 2.15 -4.14
CA SER A 77 13.91 3.52 -3.94
C SER A 77 12.43 3.55 -3.53
N LEU A 78 11.60 2.69 -4.14
CA LEU A 78 10.19 2.56 -3.84
C LEU A 78 9.96 2.00 -2.44
N GLU A 79 10.73 0.99 -2.03
CA GLU A 79 10.79 0.49 -0.65
C GLU A 79 11.13 1.61 0.34
N GLY A 80 12.10 2.46 -0.01
CA GLY A 80 12.48 3.63 0.79
C GLY A 80 11.35 4.62 0.99
N LEU A 81 10.61 4.92 -0.09
CA LEU A 81 9.45 5.80 -0.08
C LEU A 81 8.32 5.24 0.79
N ILE A 82 7.91 4.00 0.51
CA ILE A 82 6.84 3.31 1.23
C ILE A 82 7.20 3.16 2.71
N SER A 83 8.46 2.82 3.02
CA SER A 83 8.95 2.73 4.39
C SER A 83 8.83 4.06 5.15
N ARG A 84 9.13 5.19 4.51
CA ARG A 84 8.99 6.51 5.15
C ARG A 84 7.53 6.88 5.38
N ILE A 85 6.66 6.62 4.41
CA ILE A 85 5.21 6.79 4.56
C ILE A 85 4.70 6.01 5.78
N PHE A 86 5.04 4.72 5.89
CA PHE A 86 4.57 3.91 7.02
C PHE A 86 5.22 4.28 8.37
N GLN A 87 6.40 4.89 8.37
CA GLN A 87 6.96 5.47 9.60
C GLN A 87 6.12 6.64 10.12
N VAL A 88 5.57 7.48 9.24
CA VAL A 88 4.64 8.54 9.63
C VAL A 88 3.34 7.93 10.15
N VAL A 89 2.78 6.92 9.45
CA VAL A 89 1.57 6.19 9.88
C VAL A 89 1.73 5.63 11.29
N ASN A 90 2.88 5.02 11.59
CA ASN A 90 3.17 4.49 12.93
C ASN A 90 3.11 5.57 14.03
N ARG A 91 3.63 6.78 13.76
CA ARG A 91 3.57 7.91 14.72
C ARG A 91 2.14 8.36 15.01
N LEU A 92 1.22 8.17 14.06
CA LEU A 92 -0.17 8.61 14.18
C LEU A 92 -1.10 7.56 14.80
N THR A 93 -0.76 6.26 14.69
CA THR A 93 -1.75 5.18 14.88
C THR A 93 -1.36 4.12 15.91
N GLY A 94 -0.08 3.92 16.19
CA GLY A 94 0.40 2.76 16.96
C GLY A 94 0.42 1.44 16.16
N VAL A 95 0.17 1.51 14.86
CA VAL A 95 0.39 0.40 13.91
C VAL A 95 1.75 0.56 13.26
N ARG A 96 2.64 -0.38 13.53
CA ARG A 96 4.02 -0.35 13.08
C ARG A 96 4.21 -1.30 11.90
N ILE A 97 4.35 -0.76 10.70
CA ILE A 97 4.64 -1.50 9.46
C ILE A 97 6.14 -1.30 9.14
N ARG A 98 6.88 -2.39 8.95
CA ARG A 98 8.34 -2.39 8.74
C ARG A 98 8.76 -3.52 7.79
N ASN A 99 10.06 -3.58 7.47
CA ASN A 99 10.63 -4.58 6.57
C ASN A 99 9.87 -4.62 5.24
N VAL A 100 9.53 -3.43 4.74
CA VAL A 100 8.87 -3.26 3.45
C VAL A 100 9.80 -3.78 2.38
N GLN A 101 9.28 -4.65 1.52
CA GLN A 101 9.98 -5.18 0.35
C GLN A 101 9.10 -5.01 -0.88
N VAL A 102 9.72 -4.70 -2.02
CA VAL A 102 9.10 -4.64 -3.34
C VAL A 102 9.85 -5.65 -4.22
N PRO A 103 9.38 -6.92 -4.32
CA PRO A 103 10.15 -7.99 -4.93
C PRO A 103 10.53 -7.75 -6.40
N ASP A 104 9.54 -7.45 -7.25
CA ASP A 104 9.74 -7.10 -8.66
C ASP A 104 8.51 -6.35 -9.16
N ILE A 105 8.73 -5.21 -9.81
CA ILE A 105 7.68 -4.45 -10.50
C ILE A 105 7.54 -5.04 -11.90
N THR A 106 6.33 -5.45 -12.27
CA THR A 106 6.07 -6.09 -13.56
C THR A 106 5.27 -5.19 -14.50
N PHE A 107 5.62 -5.20 -15.77
CA PHE A 107 4.87 -4.59 -16.87
C PHE A 107 4.41 -5.72 -17.78
N GLU A 108 3.11 -6.02 -17.77
CA GLU A 108 2.52 -7.07 -18.61
C GLU A 108 1.79 -6.43 -19.79
N ALA A 109 2.32 -6.61 -21.00
CA ALA A 109 1.75 -6.04 -22.22
C ALA A 109 0.31 -6.53 -22.44
N THR A 110 -0.63 -5.58 -22.47
CA THR A 110 -2.03 -5.82 -22.84
C THR A 110 -2.28 -5.51 -24.33
N SER A 111 -1.44 -4.68 -24.93
CA SER A 111 -1.36 -4.41 -26.38
C SER A 111 0.05 -3.92 -26.75
N GLU A 112 0.28 -3.55 -28.01
CA GLU A 112 1.54 -2.94 -28.46
C GLU A 112 1.89 -1.64 -27.72
N ASN A 113 0.86 -0.90 -27.26
CA ASN A 113 1.02 0.43 -26.66
C ASN A 113 0.40 0.50 -25.26
N SER A 114 0.15 -0.64 -24.61
CA SER A 114 -0.41 -0.66 -23.25
C SER A 114 0.10 -1.83 -22.44
N ALA A 115 0.25 -1.62 -21.13
CA ALA A 115 0.56 -2.67 -20.17
C ALA A 115 -0.16 -2.47 -18.85
N ASP A 116 -0.44 -3.58 -18.19
CA ASP A 116 -0.79 -3.59 -16.78
C ASP A 116 0.50 -3.59 -15.95
N VAL A 117 0.52 -2.78 -14.90
CA VAL A 117 1.66 -2.61 -13.99
C VAL A 117 1.28 -3.19 -12.65
N SER A 118 2.06 -4.16 -12.16
CA SER A 118 1.90 -4.75 -10.81
C SER A 118 3.07 -4.37 -9.93
N ILE A 119 2.76 -3.89 -8.72
CA ILE A 119 3.75 -3.54 -7.69
C ILE A 119 3.39 -4.34 -6.43
N PRO A 120 3.94 -5.55 -6.28
CA PRO A 120 3.77 -6.34 -5.07
C PRO A 120 4.59 -5.74 -3.93
N ILE A 121 3.96 -5.59 -2.76
CA ILE A 121 4.57 -5.04 -1.55
C ILE A 121 4.36 -6.04 -0.43
N THR A 122 5.43 -6.40 0.26
CA THR A 122 5.35 -7.22 1.48
C THR A 122 5.90 -6.46 2.68
N ALA A 123 5.35 -6.69 3.87
CA ALA A 123 5.81 -6.03 5.10
C ALA A 123 5.39 -6.76 6.38
N ASP A 124 6.20 -6.59 7.42
CA ASP A 124 5.86 -7.02 8.78
C ASP A 124 5.01 -5.95 9.48
N VAL A 125 3.88 -6.35 10.07
CA VAL A 125 3.01 -5.45 10.83
C VAL A 125 2.95 -5.84 12.30
N THR A 126 3.08 -4.87 13.18
CA THR A 126 2.83 -5.02 14.62
C THR A 126 1.78 -4.02 15.06
N VAL A 127 0.68 -4.49 15.66
CA VAL A 127 -0.36 -3.63 16.21
C VAL A 127 -0.20 -3.52 17.72
N SER A 128 -0.08 -2.29 18.21
CA SER A 128 0.00 -2.00 19.64
C SER A 128 -1.17 -1.16 20.12
N LEU A 129 -1.84 -1.61 21.19
CA LEU A 129 -2.88 -0.83 21.85
C LEU A 129 -2.38 -0.30 23.20
N PRO A 130 -2.68 0.94 23.57
CA PRO A 130 -2.37 1.44 24.90
C PRO A 130 -2.96 0.55 25.98
N LEU A 131 -2.20 0.36 27.06
CA LEU A 131 -2.44 -0.59 28.17
C LEU A 131 -2.22 -2.07 27.84
N LEU A 132 -2.52 -2.51 26.62
CA LEU A 132 -2.38 -3.91 26.21
C LEU A 132 -1.00 -4.22 25.59
N GLY A 133 -0.29 -3.21 25.09
CA GLY A 133 0.96 -3.38 24.35
C GLY A 133 0.72 -4.03 22.99
N GLU A 134 1.68 -4.83 22.52
CA GLU A 134 1.55 -5.60 21.28
C GLU A 134 0.43 -6.64 21.40
N ILE A 135 -0.56 -6.56 20.51
CA ILE A 135 -1.71 -7.47 20.51
C ILE A 135 -1.60 -8.54 19.41
N VAL A 136 -1.08 -8.17 18.23
CA VAL A 136 -0.95 -9.07 17.08
C VAL A 136 0.23 -8.65 16.20
N LYS A 137 0.89 -9.66 15.63
CA LYS A 137 1.85 -9.53 14.52
C LYS A 137 1.27 -10.16 13.27
N LEU A 138 1.33 -9.43 12.16
CA LEU A 138 0.80 -9.84 10.87
C LEU A 138 1.88 -9.79 9.81
N ASP A 139 1.72 -10.62 8.80
CA ASP A 139 2.38 -10.47 7.51
C ASP A 139 1.40 -9.75 6.56
N LEU A 140 1.85 -8.67 5.93
CA LEU A 140 1.08 -7.85 5.01
C LEU A 140 1.57 -8.11 3.59
N ASN A 141 0.64 -8.42 2.69
CA ASN A 141 0.87 -8.42 1.25
C ASN A 141 -0.12 -7.46 0.60
N VAL A 142 0.39 -6.52 -0.20
CA VAL A 142 -0.41 -5.59 -1.01
C VAL A 142 0.01 -5.73 -2.45
N ASP A 143 -0.93 -5.93 -3.36
CA ASP A 143 -0.64 -5.93 -4.80
C ASP A 143 -1.29 -4.70 -5.44
N LEU A 144 -0.47 -3.70 -5.77
CA LEU A 144 -0.96 -2.50 -6.43
C LEU A 144 -0.99 -2.74 -7.93
N GLN A 145 -2.15 -2.47 -8.54
CA GLN A 145 -2.36 -2.63 -9.97
C GLN A 145 -2.78 -1.30 -10.58
N THR A 146 -2.27 -1.01 -11.76
CA THR A 146 -2.69 0.11 -12.61
C THR A 146 -2.38 -0.26 -14.05
N SER A 147 -2.84 0.53 -15.02
CA SER A 147 -2.43 0.38 -16.42
C SER A 147 -1.72 1.62 -16.93
N VAL A 148 -0.88 1.43 -17.93
CA VAL A 148 -0.29 2.51 -18.73
C VAL A 148 -0.65 2.27 -20.19
N SER A 149 -0.98 3.34 -20.91
CA SER A 149 -1.20 3.29 -22.35
C SER A 149 -0.60 4.51 -23.02
N ILE A 150 -0.26 4.37 -24.31
CA ILE A 150 0.16 5.48 -25.15
C ILE A 150 -1.01 5.80 -26.09
N GLU A 151 -1.56 6.99 -25.93
CA GLU A 151 -2.58 7.52 -26.83
C GLU A 151 -1.95 8.52 -27.79
N THR A 152 -2.24 8.38 -29.08
CA THR A 152 -1.85 9.37 -30.10
C THR A 152 -3.06 10.26 -30.40
N ASP A 153 -2.88 11.56 -30.21
CA ASP A 153 -3.90 12.54 -30.56
C ASP A 153 -4.09 12.57 -32.09
N ALA A 154 -5.34 12.42 -32.54
CA ALA A 154 -5.65 12.26 -33.96
C ALA A 154 -5.50 13.56 -34.77
N GLU A 155 -5.55 14.73 -34.13
CA GLU A 155 -5.44 16.03 -34.80
C GLU A 155 -3.98 16.50 -34.91
N THR A 156 -3.23 16.34 -33.84
CA THR A 156 -1.83 16.81 -33.72
C THR A 156 -0.82 15.74 -34.12
N GLY A 157 -1.16 14.46 -33.94
CA GLY A 157 -0.22 13.34 -34.05
C GLY A 157 0.69 13.17 -32.83
N ASP A 158 0.52 13.98 -31.78
CA ASP A 158 1.33 13.91 -30.58
C ASP A 158 0.90 12.71 -29.72
N SER A 159 1.86 11.88 -29.32
CA SER A 159 1.62 10.78 -28.39
C SER A 159 1.82 11.23 -26.95
N ARG A 160 0.94 10.76 -26.06
CA ARG A 160 1.02 10.99 -24.62
C ARG A 160 0.84 9.70 -23.84
N VAL A 161 1.44 9.64 -22.66
CA VAL A 161 1.20 8.56 -21.70
C VAL A 161 -0.11 8.83 -20.96
N VAL A 162 -0.96 7.83 -20.87
CA VAL A 162 -2.19 7.83 -20.08
C VAL A 162 -2.09 6.72 -19.05
N VAL A 163 -2.27 7.09 -17.79
CA VAL A 163 -2.24 6.14 -16.68
C VAL A 163 -3.66 5.88 -16.23
N GLY A 164 -4.00 4.58 -16.14
CA GLY A 164 -5.29 4.10 -15.70
C GLY A 164 -5.59 4.39 -14.23
N GLU A 165 -6.70 3.86 -13.77
CA GLU A 165 -7.02 3.89 -12.35
C GLU A 165 -6.10 2.94 -11.57
N CYS A 166 -5.73 3.34 -10.35
CA CYS A 166 -5.08 2.47 -9.37
C CYS A 166 -6.13 2.08 -8.33
N PRO A 167 -6.88 0.98 -8.53
CA PRO A 167 -7.97 0.60 -7.66
C PRO A 167 -7.47 0.14 -6.28
N ASN A 168 -8.10 0.66 -5.23
CA ASN A 168 -7.94 0.18 -3.86
C ASN A 168 -8.93 -0.96 -3.59
N ASN A 169 -8.68 -2.14 -4.16
CA ASN A 169 -9.51 -3.33 -3.94
C ASN A 169 -9.16 -3.97 -2.59
N PRO A 170 -10.11 -4.20 -1.66
CA PRO A 170 -9.82 -4.91 -0.42
C PRO A 170 -9.22 -6.32 -0.62
N GLU A 171 -9.45 -6.97 -1.77
CA GLU A 171 -8.84 -8.27 -2.10
C GLU A 171 -7.35 -8.17 -2.42
N SER A 172 -6.85 -7.01 -2.83
CA SER A 172 -5.41 -6.82 -3.05
C SER A 172 -4.61 -6.64 -1.76
N ILE A 173 -5.28 -6.56 -0.61
CA ILE A 173 -4.66 -6.44 0.72
C ILE A 173 -4.90 -7.74 1.50
N SER A 174 -3.87 -8.57 1.56
CA SER A 174 -3.85 -9.80 2.34
C SER A 174 -3.11 -9.61 3.67
N LEU A 175 -3.71 -10.10 4.75
CA LEU A 175 -3.17 -10.04 6.11
C LEU A 175 -3.16 -11.44 6.71
N THR A 176 -1.96 -11.94 7.04
CA THR A 176 -1.79 -13.25 7.68
C THR A 176 -1.38 -13.07 9.14
N VAL A 177 -2.11 -13.68 10.07
CA VAL A 177 -1.76 -13.62 11.50
C VAL A 177 -0.57 -14.53 11.79
N LEU A 178 0.59 -13.95 12.07
CA LEU A 178 1.81 -14.68 12.41
C LEU A 178 1.86 -15.04 13.90
N HIS A 179 1.49 -14.09 14.74
CA HIS A 179 1.54 -14.28 16.18
C HIS A 179 0.47 -13.45 16.87
N ARG A 180 -0.23 -14.07 17.82
CA ARG A 180 -1.14 -13.39 18.75
C ARG A 180 -0.58 -13.51 20.16
N ARG A 181 -0.67 -12.43 20.94
CA ARG A 181 -0.22 -12.49 22.33
C ARG A 181 -1.16 -13.44 23.13
N PRO A 182 -0.62 -14.40 23.89
CA PRO A 182 -1.42 -15.34 24.66
C PRO A 182 -2.33 -14.61 25.66
N GLY A 183 -3.57 -15.08 25.79
CA GLY A 183 -4.56 -14.53 26.74
C GLY A 183 -5.40 -13.36 26.22
N LEU A 184 -5.18 -12.89 24.98
CA LEU A 184 -6.09 -11.96 24.32
C LEU A 184 -7.31 -12.68 23.74
N LEU A 185 -8.47 -12.01 23.82
CA LEU A 185 -9.69 -12.43 23.16
C LEU A 185 -9.54 -12.30 21.64
N ASN A 186 -10.24 -13.16 20.89
CA ASN A 186 -10.23 -13.11 19.43
C ASN A 186 -10.69 -11.74 18.92
N ASP A 187 -11.72 -11.16 19.54
CA ASP A 187 -12.27 -9.85 19.16
C ASP A 187 -11.22 -8.73 19.18
N VAL A 188 -10.23 -8.80 20.08
CA VAL A 188 -9.14 -7.80 20.13
C VAL A 188 -8.15 -8.01 18.98
N VAL A 189 -7.90 -9.26 18.61
CA VAL A 189 -7.06 -9.59 17.44
C VAL A 189 -7.77 -9.16 16.16
N ASP A 190 -9.06 -9.45 16.04
CA ASP A 190 -9.88 -9.09 14.88
C ASP A 190 -9.99 -7.57 14.73
N PHE A 191 -10.13 -6.84 15.84
CA PHE A 191 -10.01 -5.38 15.84
C PHE A 191 -8.65 -4.93 15.30
N GLY A 192 -7.55 -5.53 15.76
CA GLY A 192 -6.21 -5.21 15.28
C GLY A 192 -6.05 -5.46 13.78
N VAL A 193 -6.55 -6.59 13.27
CA VAL A 193 -6.52 -6.93 11.84
C VAL A 193 -7.34 -5.95 11.02
N ASN A 194 -8.56 -5.62 11.45
CA ASN A 194 -9.44 -4.68 10.75
C ASN A 194 -8.89 -3.26 10.75
N LEU A 195 -8.30 -2.82 11.86
CA LEU A 195 -7.61 -1.53 11.95
C LEU A 195 -6.47 -1.47 10.92
N VAL A 196 -5.63 -2.50 10.82
CA VAL A 196 -4.54 -2.55 9.83
C VAL A 196 -5.11 -2.49 8.41
N ARG A 197 -6.13 -3.30 8.09
CA ARG A 197 -6.75 -3.31 6.76
C ARG A 197 -7.24 -1.92 6.36
N GLN A 198 -7.95 -1.22 7.25
CA GLN A 198 -8.48 0.12 6.97
C GLN A 198 -7.37 1.17 6.85
N LEU A 199 -6.33 1.10 7.69
CA LEU A 199 -5.18 2.01 7.62
C LEU A 199 -4.41 1.82 6.31
N VAL A 200 -4.07 0.57 5.95
CA VAL A 200 -3.36 0.26 4.70
C VAL A 200 -4.19 0.69 3.51
N SER A 201 -5.48 0.37 3.49
CA SER A 201 -6.40 0.80 2.43
C SER A 201 -6.43 2.33 2.26
N SER A 202 -6.46 3.08 3.38
CA SER A 202 -6.41 4.55 3.34
C SER A 202 -5.07 5.07 2.78
N VAL A 203 -3.95 4.47 3.17
CA VAL A 203 -2.62 4.85 2.68
C VAL A 203 -2.46 4.53 1.19
N VAL A 204 -2.98 3.38 0.74
CA VAL A 204 -2.99 3.00 -0.68
C VAL A 204 -3.75 4.05 -1.49
N GLN A 205 -4.97 4.37 -1.07
CA GLN A 205 -5.84 5.30 -1.78
C GLN A 205 -5.31 6.74 -1.83
N HIS A 206 -4.77 7.25 -0.72
CA HIS A 206 -4.45 8.67 -0.60
C HIS A 206 -2.97 9.02 -0.80
N GLU A 207 -2.05 8.04 -0.74
CA GLU A 207 -0.62 8.30 -0.91
C GLU A 207 0.03 7.42 -1.96
N LEU A 208 -0.12 6.08 -1.89
CA LEU A 208 0.62 5.20 -2.80
C LEU A 208 0.10 5.28 -4.23
N CYS A 209 -1.21 5.11 -4.44
CA CYS A 209 -1.80 5.15 -5.77
C CYS A 209 -1.58 6.50 -6.48
N PRO A 210 -1.83 7.67 -5.85
CA PRO A 210 -1.53 8.96 -6.47
C PRO A 210 -0.05 9.13 -6.85
N ARG A 211 0.87 8.71 -5.97
CA ARG A 211 2.31 8.80 -6.25
C ARG A 211 2.76 7.88 -7.37
N ILE A 212 2.25 6.65 -7.42
CA ILE A 212 2.54 5.70 -8.50
C ILE A 212 2.03 6.25 -9.84
N ARG A 213 0.82 6.81 -9.85
CA ARG A 213 0.28 7.46 -11.05
C ARG A 213 1.16 8.61 -11.50
N GLU A 214 1.53 9.50 -10.59
CA GLU A 214 2.43 10.63 -10.89
C GLU A 214 3.79 10.17 -11.42
N LEU A 215 4.34 9.07 -10.89
CA LEU A 215 5.58 8.48 -11.40
C LEU A 215 5.43 7.98 -12.83
N LEU A 216 4.37 7.21 -13.11
CA LEU A 216 4.12 6.66 -14.44
C LEU A 216 3.76 7.75 -15.46
N GLU A 217 3.00 8.77 -15.06
CA GLU A 217 2.67 9.94 -15.90
C GLU A 217 3.90 10.79 -16.22
N SER A 218 4.95 10.71 -15.41
CA SER A 218 6.18 11.45 -15.65
C SER A 218 7.11 10.80 -16.68
N LEU A 219 6.85 9.55 -17.05
CA LEU A 219 7.63 8.83 -18.06
C LEU A 219 7.26 9.30 -19.46
N ASP A 220 8.26 9.35 -20.34
CA ASP A 220 8.04 9.62 -21.76
C ASP A 220 7.51 8.37 -22.49
N THR A 221 7.00 8.58 -23.70
CA THR A 221 6.43 7.50 -24.51
C THR A 221 7.45 6.46 -24.98
N GLU A 222 8.71 6.84 -25.17
CA GLU A 222 9.78 5.89 -25.58
C GLU A 222 10.14 4.97 -24.41
N CYS A 223 10.21 5.53 -23.21
CA CYS A 223 10.42 4.84 -21.95
C CYS A 223 9.32 3.82 -21.68
N ILE A 224 8.04 4.20 -21.81
CA ILE A 224 6.92 3.25 -21.67
C ILE A 224 7.03 2.11 -22.70
N LYS A 225 7.33 2.40 -23.98
CA LYS A 225 7.52 1.34 -24.99
C LYS A 225 8.64 0.38 -24.62
N LYS A 226 9.76 0.89 -24.08
CA LYS A 226 10.89 0.07 -23.62
C LYS A 226 10.51 -0.79 -22.42
N LEU A 227 9.69 -0.28 -21.50
CA LEU A 227 9.21 -1.01 -20.31
C LEU A 227 8.18 -2.10 -20.65
N ILE A 228 7.28 -1.84 -21.60
CA ILE A 228 6.33 -2.86 -22.10
C ILE A 228 7.08 -4.02 -22.78
N GLY A 229 8.23 -3.72 -23.39
CA GLY A 229 9.01 -4.66 -24.20
C GLY A 229 8.40 -4.87 -25.59
N GLU A 230 9.17 -5.44 -26.51
CA GLU A 230 8.60 -5.87 -27.78
C GLU A 230 7.62 -7.04 -27.52
N PRO A 231 6.37 -6.98 -28.02
CA PRO A 231 5.44 -8.08 -27.86
C PRO A 231 6.07 -9.35 -28.44
N GLN A 232 6.20 -10.38 -27.60
CA GLN A 232 6.63 -11.70 -28.05
C GLN A 232 5.69 -12.16 -29.16
N VAL A 233 6.13 -12.06 -30.42
CA VAL A 233 5.44 -12.66 -31.55
C VAL A 233 5.49 -14.16 -31.31
N THR A 234 4.45 -14.68 -30.68
CA THR A 234 4.22 -16.12 -30.59
C THR A 234 3.91 -16.59 -32.00
N THR A 235 4.96 -16.89 -32.75
CA THR A 235 4.85 -17.64 -34.01
C THR A 235 4.21 -18.97 -33.63
N GLN A 236 2.91 -19.10 -33.84
CA GLN A 236 2.27 -20.39 -33.93
C GLN A 236 2.93 -21.09 -35.13
N GLN A 237 3.87 -21.99 -34.83
CA GLN A 237 4.25 -23.05 -35.75
C GLN A 237 3.03 -23.94 -35.90
N GLU A 238 2.28 -23.70 -36.97
CA GLU A 238 1.35 -24.67 -37.54
C GLU A 238 2.19 -25.84 -38.06
N ILE A 239 1.94 -27.02 -37.47
CA ILE A 239 2.46 -28.34 -37.88
C ILE A 239 1.58 -28.87 -39.01
#